data_AF-A0A6A5VAV3-F1
#
_entry.id   AF-A0A6A5VAV3-F1
#
_cell.length_a   1.000
_cell.length_b   1.000
_cell.length_c   1.000
_cell.angle_alpha   90.00
_cell.angle_beta   90.00
_cell.angle_gamma   90.00
#
_symmetry.space_group_name_H-M   'P 1'
#
loop_
_entity.id
_entity.type
_entity.pdbx_description
1 polymer ?
#
loop_
_entity_poly.entity_id
_entity_poly.type
_entity_poly.pdbx_seq_one_letter_code
_entity_poly.pdbx_strand_id
1 'polypeptide(L)'
;MKEFKKYNDCRRVRKRKSQEKHTKLGHPWRVDESTLRALMDDATNPVRDKPLGVQIRTNNIPLTKRALEHNLRTRIHAGVYKQAYTKKEISLDNKYLRVGYGYVNQWQPIFGFWDAVYWTDEAHFNPEEDFQKPSILRYEGKRLKTNNIGVRKPVKSSPLTLHMYATVNWYYKGPLGFYNDDVDMLTLPKPLQRPRKYKYETQQKYKERLTEWELKCPPAIEGDVGGHHMTQEYYTEHILPSYIDAVQQARIGATIEQREWLLQEDNDPSHGTKSFNNVSRKLKDVNWIRTLLHPGQSPDLNPQEGTIWDGTKQHLKEILVQEWAMITLTEIRRLISKMPSRCKQLATNGGEAIRSEHW
;
A
#
# COMPACT_ATOMS: atom_id res chain seq x y z
N MET A 1 -40.06 -25.53 -18.22
CA MET A 1 -41.29 -24.96 -18.85
C MET A 1 -42.41 -24.55 -17.87
N LYS A 2 -42.25 -24.60 -16.53
CA LYS A 2 -43.34 -24.27 -15.58
C LYS A 2 -43.38 -22.83 -15.06
N GLU A 3 -42.32 -22.02 -15.22
CA GLU A 3 -42.34 -20.59 -14.82
C GLU A 3 -42.69 -19.61 -15.94
N PHE A 4 -42.50 -20.01 -17.21
CA PHE A 4 -42.72 -19.12 -18.37
C PHE A 4 -44.21 -18.78 -18.62
N LYS A 5 -45.15 -19.63 -18.20
CA LYS A 5 -46.59 -19.43 -18.43
C LYS A 5 -47.29 -18.55 -17.37
N LYS A 6 -46.69 -18.33 -16.19
CA LYS A 6 -47.37 -17.61 -15.09
C LYS A 6 -47.11 -16.09 -15.10
N TYR A 7 -46.04 -15.64 -15.76
CA TYR A 7 -45.67 -14.22 -15.86
C TYR A 7 -45.44 -13.80 -17.31
N ASN A 8 -46.41 -14.09 -18.18
CA ASN A 8 -46.47 -13.58 -19.56
C ASN A 8 -46.14 -12.08 -19.57
N ASP A 9 -44.96 -11.74 -20.09
CA ASP A 9 -44.56 -10.43 -20.61
C ASP A 9 -44.86 -9.16 -19.77
N CYS A 10 -45.19 -9.29 -18.48
CA CYS A 10 -45.69 -8.19 -17.64
C CYS A 10 -44.63 -7.08 -17.44
N ARG A 11 -43.34 -7.43 -17.48
CA ARG A 11 -42.23 -6.46 -17.42
C ARG A 11 -42.09 -5.62 -18.69
N ARG A 12 -42.37 -6.20 -19.87
CA ARG A 12 -42.37 -5.47 -21.15
C ARG A 12 -43.59 -4.58 -21.27
N VAL A 13 -44.76 -5.03 -20.80
CA VAL A 13 -46.00 -4.22 -20.78
C VAL A 13 -45.84 -2.96 -19.90
N ARG A 14 -45.22 -3.07 -18.71
CA ARG A 14 -44.93 -1.90 -17.86
C ARG A 14 -44.03 -0.89 -18.56
N LYS A 15 -42.93 -1.35 -19.18
CA LYS A 15 -42.00 -0.47 -19.93
C LYS A 15 -42.71 0.27 -21.07
N ARG A 16 -43.54 -0.44 -21.86
CA ARG A 16 -44.33 0.16 -22.95
C ARG A 16 -45.31 1.22 -22.44
N LYS A 17 -46.11 0.90 -21.41
CA LYS A 17 -47.07 1.86 -20.83
C LYS A 17 -46.39 3.10 -20.22
N SER A 18 -45.18 2.93 -19.69
CA SER A 18 -44.39 4.04 -19.15
C SER A 18 -43.86 4.96 -20.26
N GLN A 19 -43.43 4.37 -21.39
CA GLN A 19 -43.01 5.12 -22.59
C GLN A 19 -44.19 5.86 -23.22
N GLU A 20 -45.36 5.21 -23.35
CA GLU A 20 -46.60 5.80 -23.86
C GLU A 20 -47.08 6.98 -23.00
N LYS A 21 -46.83 6.96 -21.68
CA LYS A 21 -47.16 8.06 -20.76
C LYS A 21 -46.03 9.07 -20.55
N HIS A 22 -44.89 8.92 -21.23
CA HIS A 22 -43.66 9.68 -21.01
C HIS A 22 -43.19 9.73 -19.54
N THR A 23 -43.62 8.79 -18.70
CA THR A 23 -43.21 8.68 -17.30
C THR A 23 -41.99 7.77 -17.18
N LYS A 24 -41.05 8.06 -16.27
CA LYS A 24 -39.93 7.14 -15.96
C LYS A 24 -40.38 6.06 -14.97
N LEU A 25 -40.11 4.80 -15.29
CA LEU A 25 -40.28 3.66 -14.36
C LEU A 25 -39.18 3.65 -13.30
N GLY A 26 -39.58 3.58 -12.03
CA GLY A 26 -38.68 3.41 -10.89
C GLY A 26 -39.12 4.24 -9.69
N HIS A 27 -38.53 3.97 -8.52
CA HIS A 27 -38.68 4.87 -7.40
C HIS A 27 -37.94 6.19 -7.69
N PRO A 28 -38.52 7.35 -7.32
CA PRO A 28 -37.81 8.61 -7.41
C PRO A 28 -36.53 8.56 -6.55
N TRP A 29 -35.51 9.28 -6.99
CA TRP A 29 -34.27 9.40 -6.22
C TRP A 29 -34.54 10.12 -4.91
N ARG A 30 -34.04 9.57 -3.80
CA ARG A 30 -34.18 10.19 -2.47
C ARG A 30 -33.39 11.48 -2.29
N VAL A 31 -32.34 11.65 -3.09
CA VAL A 31 -31.43 12.80 -3.03
C VAL A 31 -31.36 13.43 -4.41
N ASP A 32 -31.43 14.75 -4.47
CA ASP A 32 -31.35 15.50 -5.71
C ASP A 32 -29.93 15.52 -6.28
N GLU A 33 -29.81 15.79 -7.58
CA GLU A 33 -28.50 15.87 -8.23
C GLU A 33 -27.69 17.09 -7.75
N SER A 34 -28.36 18.19 -7.40
CA SER A 34 -27.72 19.39 -6.85
C SER A 34 -26.92 19.07 -5.58
N THR A 35 -27.49 18.26 -4.68
CA THR A 35 -26.82 17.79 -3.46
C THR A 35 -25.57 16.96 -3.78
N LEU A 36 -25.62 16.11 -4.81
CA LEU A 36 -24.45 15.32 -5.22
C LEU A 36 -23.34 16.20 -5.81
N ARG A 37 -23.69 17.25 -6.54
CA ARG A 37 -22.72 18.22 -7.08
C ARG A 37 -22.11 19.07 -5.97
N ALA A 38 -22.90 19.46 -4.95
CA ALA A 38 -22.40 20.15 -3.77
C ALA A 38 -21.35 19.32 -3.01
N LEU A 39 -21.41 17.99 -3.04
CA LEU A 39 -20.37 17.16 -2.41
C LEU A 39 -19.01 17.24 -3.11
N MET A 40 -18.95 17.77 -4.34
CA MET A 40 -17.71 17.87 -5.11
C MET A 40 -16.92 19.14 -4.82
N ASP A 41 -17.52 20.12 -4.16
CA ASP A 41 -16.89 21.40 -3.83
C ASP A 41 -16.44 21.42 -2.37
N ASP A 42 -15.23 21.91 -2.12
CA ASP A 42 -14.61 21.96 -0.80
C ASP A 42 -15.33 22.95 0.13
N ALA A 43 -15.95 23.99 -0.45
CA ALA A 43 -16.71 24.98 0.33
C ALA A 43 -17.96 24.36 0.98
N THR A 44 -18.62 23.45 0.28
CA THR A 44 -19.85 22.77 0.73
C THR A 44 -19.58 21.41 1.37
N ASN A 45 -18.45 20.79 1.08
CA ASN A 45 -18.03 19.53 1.67
C ASN A 45 -16.56 19.61 2.16
N PRO A 46 -16.33 20.10 3.39
CA PRO A 46 -14.98 20.26 3.93
C PRO A 46 -14.28 18.92 4.20
N VAL A 47 -15.01 17.80 4.15
CA VAL A 47 -14.52 16.44 4.42
C VAL A 47 -14.44 15.59 3.14
N ARG A 48 -14.29 16.22 1.98
CA ARG A 48 -14.25 15.56 0.66
C ARG A 48 -13.11 14.54 0.51
N ASP A 49 -12.04 14.69 1.29
CA ASP A 49 -10.89 13.80 1.41
C ASP A 49 -11.15 12.56 2.31
N LYS A 50 -12.25 12.54 3.07
CA LYS A 50 -12.58 11.46 4.00
C LYS A 50 -13.39 10.33 3.34
N PRO A 51 -13.45 9.14 3.96
CA PRO A 51 -14.32 8.06 3.48
C PRO A 51 -15.78 8.50 3.39
N LEU A 52 -16.53 7.99 2.39
CA LEU A 52 -17.92 8.38 2.14
C LEU A 52 -18.84 8.23 3.36
N GLY A 53 -18.57 7.27 4.26
CA GLY A 53 -19.33 7.13 5.51
C GLY A 53 -19.22 8.36 6.41
N VAL A 54 -18.05 9.01 6.46
CA VAL A 54 -17.85 10.27 7.19
C VAL A 54 -18.57 11.40 6.47
N GLN A 55 -18.42 11.49 5.15
CA GLN A 55 -19.09 12.52 4.34
C GLN A 55 -20.62 12.47 4.47
N ILE A 56 -21.21 11.27 4.56
CA ILE A 56 -22.64 11.06 4.79
C ILE A 56 -23.09 11.65 6.12
N ARG A 57 -22.32 11.40 7.19
CA ARG A 57 -22.63 11.88 8.54
C ARG A 57 -22.47 13.39 8.64
N THR A 58 -21.38 13.93 8.11
CA THR A 58 -21.08 15.38 8.19
C THR A 58 -22.05 16.21 7.35
N ASN A 59 -22.41 15.74 6.15
CA ASN A 59 -23.30 16.47 5.24
C ASN A 59 -24.79 16.04 5.36
N ASN A 60 -25.15 15.26 6.39
CA ASN A 60 -26.51 14.78 6.67
C ASN A 60 -27.22 14.15 5.46
N ILE A 61 -26.53 13.28 4.71
CA ILE A 61 -27.10 12.65 3.50
C ILE A 61 -27.97 11.45 3.93
N PRO A 62 -29.25 11.38 3.52
CA PRO A 62 -30.15 10.28 3.88
C PRO A 62 -29.93 9.02 3.01
N LEU A 63 -28.67 8.63 2.79
CA LEU A 63 -28.27 7.49 1.96
C LEU A 63 -27.26 6.61 2.69
N THR A 64 -27.31 5.31 2.40
CA THR A 64 -26.23 4.38 2.79
C THR A 64 -25.00 4.59 1.91
N LYS A 65 -23.82 4.20 2.38
CA LYS A 65 -22.56 4.30 1.62
C LYS A 65 -22.69 3.75 0.19
N ARG A 66 -23.22 2.52 0.07
CA ARG A 66 -23.40 1.85 -1.22
C ARG A 66 -24.38 2.59 -2.15
N ALA A 67 -25.45 3.15 -1.59
CA ALA A 67 -26.43 3.94 -2.36
C ALA A 67 -25.82 5.27 -2.84
N LEU A 68 -25.01 5.92 -2.01
CA LEU A 68 -24.29 7.13 -2.39
C LEU A 68 -23.27 6.83 -3.50
N GLU A 69 -22.46 5.78 -3.36
CA GLU A 69 -21.52 5.34 -4.41
C GLU A 69 -22.23 5.08 -5.75
N HIS A 70 -23.35 4.36 -5.71
CA HIS A 70 -24.14 4.09 -6.92
C HIS A 70 -24.66 5.39 -7.56
N ASN A 71 -25.17 6.32 -6.76
CA ASN A 71 -25.68 7.60 -7.24
C ASN A 71 -24.57 8.46 -7.86
N LEU A 72 -23.42 8.56 -7.19
CA LEU A 72 -22.26 9.31 -7.66
C LEU A 72 -21.76 8.77 -9.01
N ARG A 73 -21.62 7.44 -9.12
CA ARG A 73 -21.11 6.81 -10.35
C ARG A 73 -22.09 6.87 -11.50
N THR A 74 -23.39 6.65 -11.24
CA THR A 74 -24.41 6.51 -12.29
C THR A 74 -24.94 7.84 -12.78
N ARG A 75 -25.03 8.85 -11.90
CA ARG A 75 -25.68 10.13 -12.22
C ARG A 75 -24.69 11.22 -12.59
N ILE A 76 -23.55 11.29 -11.91
CA ILE A 76 -22.59 12.40 -12.08
C ILE A 76 -21.18 11.94 -12.47
N HIS A 77 -20.98 10.64 -12.73
CA HIS A 77 -19.68 10.06 -13.08
C HIS A 77 -18.56 10.47 -12.10
N ALA A 78 -18.86 10.37 -10.81
CA ALA A 78 -17.95 10.70 -9.71
C ALA A 78 -17.75 9.52 -8.78
N GLY A 79 -16.63 9.53 -8.05
CA GLY A 79 -16.26 8.48 -7.12
C GLY A 79 -15.07 8.88 -6.26
N VAL A 80 -14.71 7.99 -5.35
CA VAL A 80 -13.50 8.16 -4.52
C VAL A 80 -12.32 7.59 -5.28
N TYR A 81 -11.34 8.45 -5.60
CA TYR A 81 -10.16 8.08 -6.38
C TYR A 81 -8.89 8.54 -5.66
N LYS A 82 -7.74 7.91 -5.97
CA LYS A 82 -6.43 8.37 -5.49
C LYS A 82 -6.23 9.86 -5.85
N GLN A 83 -5.87 10.66 -4.85
CA GLN A 83 -5.66 12.10 -5.01
C GLN A 83 -4.31 12.37 -5.70
N ALA A 84 -4.17 13.54 -6.32
CA ALA A 84 -2.86 14.05 -6.76
C ALA A 84 -2.27 14.93 -5.66
N TYR A 85 -0.95 14.97 -5.54
CA TYR A 85 -0.27 15.80 -4.55
C TYR A 85 0.73 16.75 -5.17
N THR A 86 0.92 17.90 -4.54
CA THR A 86 2.07 18.78 -4.79
C THR A 86 2.92 18.81 -3.52
N LYS A 87 4.25 18.57 -3.66
CA LYS A 87 5.18 18.48 -2.52
C LYS A 87 5.40 19.85 -1.85
N LYS A 88 5.52 20.94 -2.62
CA LYS A 88 5.65 22.33 -2.14
C LYS A 88 5.14 23.30 -3.21
N GLU A 89 4.60 24.44 -2.78
CA GLU A 89 4.38 25.58 -3.68
C GLU A 89 5.74 26.07 -4.20
N ILE A 90 5.84 26.31 -5.51
CA ILE A 90 7.09 26.74 -6.15
C ILE A 90 7.27 28.23 -5.84
N SER A 91 8.42 28.61 -5.27
CA SER A 91 8.73 30.02 -5.00
C SER A 91 8.78 30.84 -6.30
N LEU A 92 8.51 32.14 -6.20
CA LEU A 92 8.55 33.07 -7.34
C LEU A 92 9.90 33.00 -8.08
N ASP A 93 11.01 33.02 -7.35
CA ASP A 93 12.36 32.93 -7.94
C ASP A 93 12.54 31.64 -8.75
N ASN A 94 12.08 30.51 -8.21
CA ASN A 94 12.15 29.24 -8.92
C ASN A 94 11.23 29.21 -10.15
N LYS A 95 10.08 29.90 -10.12
CA LYS A 95 9.22 30.06 -11.29
C LYS A 95 9.96 30.83 -12.39
N TYR A 96 10.64 31.92 -12.06
CA TYR A 96 11.44 32.68 -13.03
C TYR A 96 12.57 31.84 -13.64
N LEU A 97 13.33 31.10 -12.81
CA LEU A 97 14.38 30.21 -13.30
C LEU A 97 13.84 29.12 -14.22
N ARG A 98 12.69 28.55 -13.89
CA ARG A 98 12.00 27.54 -14.71
C ARG A 98 11.56 28.12 -16.05
N VAL A 99 10.99 29.32 -16.08
CA VAL A 99 10.63 30.01 -17.33
C VAL A 99 11.86 30.26 -18.20
N GLY A 100 12.94 30.76 -17.61
CA GLY A 100 14.21 30.98 -18.31
C GLY A 100 14.77 29.69 -18.90
N TYR A 101 14.80 28.60 -18.12
CA TYR A 101 15.20 27.29 -18.58
C TYR A 101 14.34 26.81 -19.77
N GLY A 102 13.02 27.02 -19.70
CA GLY A 102 12.09 26.72 -20.78
C GLY A 102 12.42 27.46 -22.07
N TYR A 103 12.62 28.78 -22.00
CA TYR A 103 12.94 29.61 -23.17
C TYR A 103 14.25 29.23 -23.85
N VAL A 104 15.29 28.94 -23.07
CA VAL A 104 16.62 28.57 -23.57
C VAL A 104 16.61 27.19 -24.24
N ASN A 105 15.90 26.22 -23.65
CA ASN A 105 16.03 24.82 -24.06
C ASN A 105 14.90 24.31 -24.98
N GLN A 106 13.85 25.09 -25.23
CA GLN A 106 12.71 24.65 -26.07
C GLN A 106 13.05 24.38 -27.54
N TRP A 107 14.10 25.02 -28.06
CA TRP A 107 14.53 24.88 -29.46
C TRP A 107 15.72 23.93 -29.63
N GLN A 108 16.22 23.35 -28.54
CA GLN A 108 17.35 22.44 -28.60
C GLN A 108 16.93 21.14 -29.32
N PRO A 109 17.76 20.65 -30.26
CA PRO A 109 17.44 19.45 -31.02
C PRO A 109 17.51 18.20 -30.14
N ILE A 110 16.75 17.17 -30.51
CA ILE A 110 16.79 15.88 -29.81
C ILE A 110 18.18 15.26 -29.97
N PHE A 111 18.67 15.19 -31.22
CA PHE A 111 20.00 14.69 -31.53
C PHE A 111 21.02 15.82 -31.53
N GLY A 112 22.17 15.60 -30.90
CA GLY A 112 23.24 16.57 -30.69
C GLY A 112 23.13 17.37 -29.39
N PHE A 113 22.00 17.28 -28.67
CA PHE A 113 21.84 17.92 -27.36
C PHE A 113 21.14 17.00 -26.37
N TRP A 114 19.83 16.76 -26.51
CA TRP A 114 19.08 15.97 -25.51
C TRP A 114 19.49 14.49 -25.44
N ASP A 115 20.01 13.95 -26.54
CA ASP A 115 20.57 12.60 -26.61
C ASP A 115 21.95 12.46 -25.97
N ALA A 116 22.64 13.57 -25.70
CA ALA A 116 23.90 13.60 -24.99
C ALA A 116 23.72 13.85 -23.47
N VAL A 117 22.52 14.24 -23.03
CA VAL A 117 22.25 14.54 -21.61
C VAL A 117 22.12 13.25 -20.80
N TYR A 118 22.95 13.13 -19.76
CA TYR A 118 22.78 12.13 -18.71
C TYR A 118 21.81 12.64 -17.64
N TRP A 119 20.76 11.88 -17.41
CA TRP A 119 19.73 12.15 -16.41
C TRP A 119 20.00 11.28 -15.19
N THR A 120 20.19 11.91 -14.03
CA THR A 120 20.41 11.22 -12.75
C THR A 120 19.50 11.82 -11.70
N ASP A 121 18.98 10.99 -10.81
CA ASP A 121 18.21 11.43 -9.65
C ASP A 121 18.25 10.37 -8.55
N GLU A 122 18.06 10.81 -7.31
CA GLU A 122 17.87 9.95 -6.16
C GLU A 122 16.39 9.84 -5.80
N ALA A 123 15.88 8.61 -5.81
CA ALA A 123 14.51 8.30 -5.44
C ALA A 123 14.44 7.61 -4.08
N HIS A 124 13.32 7.81 -3.40
CA HIS A 124 13.03 7.23 -2.10
C HIS A 124 11.71 6.47 -2.23
N PHE A 125 11.69 5.19 -1.85
CA PHE A 125 10.49 4.36 -1.91
C PHE A 125 10.18 3.82 -0.52
N ASN A 126 8.98 4.11 -0.02
CA ASN A 126 8.50 3.56 1.24
C ASN A 126 7.18 2.81 0.96
N PRO A 127 7.15 1.47 1.10
CA PRO A 127 5.96 0.69 0.81
C PRO A 127 4.75 1.12 1.66
N GLU A 128 4.94 1.42 2.94
CA GLU A 128 3.83 1.81 3.82
C GLU A 128 3.18 3.13 3.39
N GLU A 129 4.00 4.11 3.00
CA GLU A 129 3.51 5.43 2.58
C GLU A 129 2.98 5.45 1.13
N ASP A 130 3.66 4.76 0.21
CA ASP A 130 3.33 4.80 -1.21
C ASP A 130 2.07 4.00 -1.55
N PHE A 131 1.76 2.97 -0.76
CA PHE A 131 0.50 2.23 -0.88
C PHE A 131 -0.67 2.92 -0.15
N GLN A 132 -0.42 3.70 0.91
CA GLN A 132 -1.44 4.44 1.67
C GLN A 132 -1.74 5.85 1.11
N LYS A 133 -1.75 6.02 -0.21
CA LYS A 133 -2.06 7.32 -0.83
C LYS A 133 -3.50 7.73 -0.52
N PRO A 134 -3.73 8.94 0.06
CA PRO A 134 -5.08 9.37 0.37
C PRO A 134 -5.95 9.49 -0.88
N SER A 135 -7.25 9.26 -0.68
CA SER A 135 -8.25 9.30 -1.74
C SER A 135 -9.14 10.52 -1.58
N ILE A 136 -9.61 11.08 -2.69
CA ILE A 136 -10.55 12.20 -2.69
C ILE A 136 -11.76 11.87 -3.55
N LEU A 137 -12.92 12.37 -3.14
CA LEU A 137 -14.12 12.33 -3.96
C LEU A 137 -13.98 13.33 -5.13
N ARG A 138 -14.01 12.84 -6.37
CA ARG A 138 -13.88 13.68 -7.58
C ARG A 138 -14.60 13.06 -8.79
N TYR A 139 -14.80 13.90 -9.81
CA TYR A 139 -15.19 13.44 -11.14
C TYR A 139 -14.13 12.53 -11.77
N GLU A 140 -14.61 11.56 -12.54
CA GLU A 140 -13.79 10.71 -13.39
C GLU A 140 -12.96 11.56 -14.38
N GLY A 141 -11.71 11.18 -14.62
CA GLY A 141 -10.79 11.92 -15.50
C GLY A 141 -10.30 13.29 -15.01
N LYS A 142 -10.84 13.87 -13.93
CA LYS A 142 -10.45 15.21 -13.45
C LYS A 142 -9.36 15.21 -12.36
N ARG A 143 -8.42 14.26 -12.40
CA ARG A 143 -7.38 14.10 -11.36
C ARG A 143 -6.51 15.34 -11.18
N LEU A 144 -6.18 16.02 -12.28
CA LEU A 144 -5.22 17.12 -12.31
C LEU A 144 -5.83 18.52 -12.11
N LYS A 145 -7.15 18.62 -11.85
CA LYS A 145 -7.78 19.92 -11.53
C LYS A 145 -7.24 20.47 -10.21
N THR A 146 -7.05 21.79 -10.13
CA THR A 146 -6.51 22.53 -8.98
C THR A 146 -7.11 22.07 -7.64
N ASN A 147 -8.44 22.04 -7.55
CA ASN A 147 -9.14 21.71 -6.32
C ASN A 147 -8.97 20.24 -5.89
N ASN A 148 -8.58 19.34 -6.80
CA ASN A 148 -8.43 17.90 -6.48
C ASN A 148 -7.03 17.54 -5.98
N ILE A 149 -6.17 18.54 -5.80
CA ILE A 149 -4.76 18.35 -5.47
C ILE A 149 -4.57 18.65 -3.99
N GLY A 150 -4.06 17.68 -3.25
CA GLY A 150 -3.66 17.88 -1.86
C GLY A 150 -2.25 18.47 -1.79
N VAL A 151 -1.99 19.27 -0.76
CA VAL A 151 -0.62 19.60 -0.35
C VAL A 151 -0.15 18.53 0.61
N ARG A 152 0.92 17.79 0.26
CA ARG A 152 1.47 16.76 1.14
C ARG A 152 2.51 17.42 2.07
N LYS A 153 2.31 17.32 3.38
CA LYS A 153 3.34 17.68 4.35
C LYS A 153 4.48 16.64 4.27
N PRO A 154 5.75 17.04 4.34
CA PRO A 154 6.86 16.09 4.41
C PRO A 154 6.71 15.25 5.70
N VAL A 155 6.61 13.93 5.55
CA VAL A 155 6.59 12.99 6.66
C VAL A 155 8.04 12.63 7.00
N LYS A 156 8.33 12.37 8.28
CA LYS A 156 9.66 11.92 8.72
C LYS A 156 9.97 10.56 8.06
N SER A 157 11.23 10.38 7.64
CA SER A 157 11.71 9.13 7.03
C SER A 157 11.44 7.93 7.94
N SER A 158 10.74 6.92 7.41
CA SER A 158 10.59 5.62 8.07
C SER A 158 11.86 4.78 7.88
N PRO A 159 12.25 3.93 8.85
CA PRO A 159 13.33 2.96 8.68
C PRO A 159 13.06 1.94 7.56
N LEU A 160 11.84 1.85 7.04
CA LEU A 160 11.49 1.00 5.88
C LEU A 160 11.71 1.70 4.53
N THR A 161 12.20 2.94 4.52
CA THR A 161 12.43 3.69 3.27
C THR A 161 13.67 3.17 2.56
N LEU A 162 13.53 2.76 1.30
CA LEU A 162 14.65 2.44 0.42
C LEU A 162 15.11 3.69 -0.32
N HIS A 163 16.42 3.93 -0.28
CA HIS A 163 17.08 4.98 -1.04
C HIS A 163 17.73 4.37 -2.28
N MET A 164 17.37 4.89 -3.46
CA MET A 164 17.83 4.37 -4.74
C MET A 164 18.31 5.48 -5.65
N TYR A 165 19.21 5.16 -6.56
CA TYR A 165 19.68 6.07 -7.59
C TYR A 165 19.77 5.34 -8.93
N ALA A 166 19.54 6.07 -10.00
CA ALA A 166 19.72 5.55 -11.35
C ALA A 166 20.17 6.65 -12.30
N THR A 167 20.80 6.21 -13.39
CA THR A 167 21.23 7.08 -14.48
C THR A 167 20.67 6.59 -15.79
N VAL A 168 20.11 7.50 -16.59
CA VAL A 168 19.57 7.19 -17.92
C VAL A 168 20.02 8.23 -18.94
N ASN A 169 20.18 7.77 -20.16
CA ASN A 169 20.49 8.56 -21.34
C ASN A 169 19.72 7.94 -22.55
N TRP A 170 19.67 8.64 -23.67
CA TRP A 170 19.08 8.18 -24.92
C TRP A 170 19.66 6.86 -25.43
N TYR A 171 20.96 6.63 -25.20
CA TYR A 171 21.68 5.43 -25.65
C TYR A 171 21.87 4.39 -24.56
N TYR A 172 21.76 4.77 -23.28
CA TYR A 172 22.21 3.97 -22.17
C TYR A 172 21.23 4.05 -20.99
N LYS A 173 21.02 2.92 -20.33
CA LYS A 173 20.26 2.82 -19.08
C LYS A 173 21.16 2.13 -18.07
N GLY A 174 21.50 2.84 -17.00
CA GLY A 174 22.33 2.30 -15.93
C GLY A 174 21.59 1.32 -15.03
N PRO A 175 22.34 0.55 -14.21
CA PRO A 175 21.76 -0.27 -13.17
C PRO A 175 21.09 0.60 -12.09
N LEU A 176 20.11 0.03 -11.40
CA LEU A 176 19.50 0.64 -10.21
C LEU A 176 20.41 0.35 -9.01
N GLY A 177 20.94 1.40 -8.37
CA GLY A 177 21.76 1.28 -7.17
C GLY A 177 20.97 1.63 -5.90
N PHE A 178 21.41 1.10 -4.76
CA PHE A 178 20.86 1.38 -3.43
C PHE A 178 21.95 1.94 -2.51
N TYR A 179 21.56 2.78 -1.55
CA TYR A 179 22.48 3.35 -0.55
C TYR A 179 21.80 3.50 0.82
N ASN A 180 22.60 3.73 1.89
CA ASN A 180 22.17 3.78 3.31
C ASN A 180 21.68 2.46 3.93
N ASP A 181 22.19 1.30 3.49
CA ASP A 181 21.77 -0.01 4.01
C ASP A 181 22.23 -0.29 5.46
N ASP A 182 23.34 0.32 5.90
CA ASP A 182 24.02 -0.05 7.14
C ASP A 182 23.49 0.64 8.41
N VAL A 183 22.71 1.72 8.27
CA VAL A 183 22.26 2.53 9.41
C VAL A 183 21.02 1.94 10.09
N ASP A 184 20.20 1.17 9.37
CA ASP A 184 18.95 0.58 9.88
C ASP A 184 19.15 -0.78 10.58
N MET A 185 20.37 -1.34 10.61
CA MET A 185 20.68 -2.65 11.20
C MET A 185 21.12 -2.58 12.68
N LEU A 186 21.20 -1.39 13.27
CA LEU A 186 21.49 -1.26 14.70
C LEU A 186 20.21 -1.51 15.50
N THR A 187 20.11 -2.71 16.08
CA THR A 187 19.11 -2.99 17.11
C THR A 187 19.34 -2.05 18.29
N LEU A 188 18.39 -1.14 18.55
CA LEU A 188 18.41 -0.38 19.80
C LEU A 188 18.20 -1.38 20.96
N PRO A 189 19.11 -1.46 21.96
CA PRO A 189 18.96 -2.38 23.08
C PRO A 189 17.66 -2.10 23.84
N LYS A 190 16.93 -3.15 24.25
CA LYS A 190 15.69 -3.02 25.03
C LYS A 190 15.95 -2.15 26.28
N PRO A 191 15.09 -1.17 26.60
CA PRO A 191 15.27 -0.33 27.77
C PRO A 191 15.20 -1.17 29.06
N LEU A 192 16.07 -0.87 30.03
CA LEU A 192 16.12 -1.57 31.31
C LEU A 192 14.83 -1.31 32.12
N GLN A 193 14.27 -2.32 32.79
CA GLN A 193 13.03 -2.18 33.58
C GLN A 193 13.22 -1.39 34.88
N ARG A 194 12.32 -0.42 35.14
CA ARG A 194 12.36 0.42 36.36
C ARG A 194 12.16 -0.40 37.65
N PRO A 195 13.04 -0.26 38.67
CA PRO A 195 12.89 -0.94 39.95
C PRO A 195 11.58 -0.58 40.66
N ARG A 196 10.82 -1.59 41.08
CA ARG A 196 9.65 -1.44 41.96
C ARG A 196 10.07 -1.53 43.42
N LYS A 197 9.41 -0.75 44.30
CA LYS A 197 9.63 -0.82 45.74
C LYS A 197 8.99 -2.08 46.30
N TYR A 198 9.75 -2.89 47.03
CA TYR A 198 9.20 -4.08 47.68
C TYR A 198 8.53 -3.74 49.02
N LYS A 199 7.56 -4.57 49.44
CA LYS A 199 6.73 -4.35 50.64
C LYS A 199 7.54 -4.18 51.93
N TYR A 200 8.68 -4.87 52.03
CA TYR A 200 9.54 -4.88 53.23
C TYR A 200 10.90 -4.22 53.00
N GLU A 201 11.03 -3.40 51.94
CA GLU A 201 12.27 -2.69 51.63
C GLU A 201 12.30 -1.29 52.26
N THR A 202 13.44 -0.91 52.83
CA THR A 202 13.66 0.42 53.39
C THR A 202 13.74 1.48 52.29
N GLN A 203 13.28 2.70 52.61
CA GLN A 203 13.21 3.82 51.64
C GLN A 203 14.57 4.14 51.00
N GLN A 204 15.66 3.98 51.75
CA GLN A 204 17.01 4.30 51.33
C GLN A 204 17.54 3.30 50.30
N LYS A 205 17.35 2.00 50.57
CA LYS A 205 17.73 0.92 49.65
C LYS A 205 16.97 0.97 48.32
N TYR A 206 15.70 1.39 48.37
CA TYR A 206 14.91 1.63 47.16
C TYR A 206 15.45 2.82 46.33
N LYS A 207 15.84 3.93 46.98
CA LYS A 207 16.41 5.10 46.29
C LYS A 207 17.76 4.79 45.64
N GLU A 208 18.61 4.03 46.30
CA GLU A 208 19.91 3.61 45.76
C GLU A 208 19.72 2.78 44.48
N ARG A 209 18.81 1.79 44.49
CA ARG A 209 18.46 1.01 43.29
C ARG A 209 17.86 1.86 42.17
N LEU A 210 17.06 2.88 42.52
CA LEU A 210 16.50 3.81 41.53
C LEU A 210 17.60 4.63 40.85
N THR A 211 18.55 5.12 41.64
CA THR A 211 19.65 5.97 41.17
C THR A 211 20.60 5.18 40.26
N GLU A 212 20.94 3.94 40.64
CA GLU A 212 21.74 3.05 39.78
C GLU A 212 21.02 2.66 38.48
N TRP A 213 19.69 2.57 38.49
CA TRP A 213 18.90 2.31 37.29
C TRP A 213 18.78 3.54 36.38
N GLU A 214 18.57 4.74 36.94
CA GLU A 214 18.53 6.01 36.19
C GLU A 214 19.87 6.30 35.51
N LEU A 215 20.99 5.94 36.16
CA LEU A 215 22.34 6.04 35.58
C LEU A 215 22.63 5.02 34.47
N LYS A 216 21.92 3.88 34.45
CA LYS A 216 22.07 2.82 33.44
C LYS A 216 21.11 2.94 32.26
N CYS A 217 20.04 3.73 32.34
CA CYS A 217 19.10 3.88 31.25
C CYS A 217 19.62 4.85 30.18
N PRO A 218 19.56 4.47 28.89
CA PRO A 218 19.76 5.44 27.82
C PRO A 218 18.64 6.51 27.87
N PRO A 219 18.90 7.76 27.42
CA PRO A 219 17.89 8.81 27.38
C PRO A 219 16.69 8.39 26.52
N ALA A 220 15.48 8.78 26.93
CA ALA A 220 14.24 8.28 26.34
C ALA A 220 14.08 8.62 24.85
N ILE A 221 13.70 7.62 24.07
CA ILE A 221 13.19 7.74 22.69
C ILE A 221 11.69 7.33 22.75
N GLU A 222 10.81 8.12 22.13
CA GLU A 222 9.35 7.93 22.17
C GLU A 222 8.85 6.81 21.22
N GLY A 223 8.13 5.80 21.79
CA GLY A 223 7.23 4.83 21.11
C GLY A 223 7.78 3.38 20.95
N ASP A 224 7.03 2.27 20.92
CA ASP A 224 5.61 1.93 21.19
C ASP A 224 5.46 0.38 21.35
N VAL A 225 4.28 -0.13 21.76
CA VAL A 225 3.98 -1.48 22.32
C VAL A 225 3.86 -2.62 21.28
N GLY A 226 4.38 -3.83 21.59
CA GLY A 226 4.43 -5.02 20.71
C GLY A 226 3.18 -5.92 20.65
N GLY A 227 3.01 -6.62 19.51
CA GLY A 227 1.80 -7.31 19.06
C GLY A 227 1.55 -8.77 19.52
N HIS A 228 0.45 -9.34 19.03
CA HIS A 228 -0.15 -10.63 19.38
C HIS A 228 0.72 -11.86 19.03
N HIS A 229 1.08 -12.70 20.01
CA HIS A 229 1.77 -13.98 19.80
C HIS A 229 0.79 -15.13 19.53
N MET A 230 1.13 -16.01 18.58
CA MET A 230 0.36 -17.21 18.23
C MET A 230 0.37 -18.24 19.37
N THR A 231 -0.79 -18.76 19.79
CA THR A 231 -0.88 -19.80 20.83
C THR A 231 -1.01 -21.19 20.24
N GLN A 232 -0.64 -22.20 21.03
CA GLN A 232 -0.74 -23.61 20.62
C GLN A 232 -2.19 -24.03 20.32
N GLU A 233 -3.14 -23.62 21.17
CA GLU A 233 -4.57 -23.91 20.99
C GLU A 233 -5.09 -23.34 19.67
N TYR A 234 -4.78 -22.08 19.38
CA TYR A 234 -5.19 -21.43 18.14
C TYR A 234 -4.61 -22.14 16.91
N TYR A 235 -3.32 -22.49 16.95
CA TYR A 235 -2.67 -23.24 15.88
C TYR A 235 -3.36 -24.59 15.65
N THR A 236 -3.72 -25.32 16.71
CA THR A 236 -4.40 -26.63 16.58
C THR A 236 -5.83 -26.54 16.08
N GLU A 237 -6.57 -25.50 16.44
CA GLU A 237 -7.98 -25.35 16.08
C GLU A 237 -8.17 -24.76 14.68
N HIS A 238 -7.29 -23.85 14.25
CA HIS A 238 -7.53 -23.02 13.06
C HIS A 238 -6.54 -23.30 11.91
N ILE A 239 -5.30 -23.70 12.19
CA ILE A 239 -4.23 -23.78 11.19
C ILE A 239 -3.91 -25.24 10.83
N LEU A 240 -3.62 -26.06 11.83
CA LEU A 240 -3.24 -27.47 11.65
C LEU A 240 -4.28 -28.31 10.86
N PRO A 241 -5.61 -28.11 11.00
CA PRO A 241 -6.59 -28.84 10.19
C PRO A 241 -6.39 -28.62 8.68
N SER A 242 -6.06 -27.40 8.25
CA SER A 242 -5.80 -27.11 6.84
C SER A 242 -4.58 -27.86 6.30
N TYR A 243 -3.54 -28.04 7.12
CA TYR A 243 -2.35 -28.78 6.74
C TYR A 243 -2.62 -30.29 6.66
N ILE A 244 -3.43 -30.80 7.60
CA ILE A 244 -3.88 -32.19 7.59
C ILE A 244 -4.66 -32.49 6.31
N ASP A 245 -5.63 -31.64 5.95
CA ASP A 245 -6.44 -31.79 4.74
C ASP A 245 -5.56 -31.78 3.47
N ALA A 246 -4.58 -30.87 3.41
CA ALA A 246 -3.65 -30.79 2.28
C ALA A 246 -2.80 -32.07 2.13
N VAL A 247 -2.25 -32.59 3.24
CA VAL A 247 -1.48 -33.84 3.24
C VAL A 247 -2.37 -35.03 2.87
N GLN A 248 -3.63 -35.07 3.34
CA GLN A 248 -4.59 -36.12 2.99
C GLN A 248 -4.98 -36.07 1.52
N GLN A 249 -5.21 -34.89 0.95
CA GLN A 249 -5.46 -34.74 -0.49
C GLN A 249 -4.25 -35.18 -1.33
N ALA A 250 -3.03 -34.84 -0.90
CA ALA A 250 -1.81 -35.29 -1.56
C ALA A 250 -1.66 -36.83 -1.54
N ARG A 251 -2.14 -37.50 -0.49
CA ARG A 251 -2.21 -38.98 -0.43
C ARG A 251 -3.22 -39.55 -1.42
N ILE A 252 -4.39 -38.93 -1.57
CA ILE A 252 -5.45 -39.40 -2.48
C ILE A 252 -5.04 -39.24 -3.95
N GLY A 253 -4.33 -38.15 -4.30
CA GLY A 253 -3.91 -37.84 -5.66
C GLY A 253 -2.68 -38.60 -6.17
N ALA A 254 -2.01 -39.40 -5.34
CA ALA A 254 -0.75 -40.07 -5.71
C ALA A 254 -1.01 -41.39 -6.47
N THR A 255 -0.83 -41.39 -7.79
CA THR A 255 -0.93 -42.59 -8.66
C THR A 255 0.40 -43.32 -8.87
N ILE A 256 1.52 -42.87 -8.30
CA ILE A 256 2.85 -43.43 -8.56
C ILE A 256 3.59 -43.65 -7.23
N GLU A 257 3.74 -44.92 -6.86
CA GLU A 257 4.73 -45.51 -5.94
C GLU A 257 4.94 -44.81 -4.57
N GLN A 258 4.24 -45.31 -3.54
CA GLN A 258 4.58 -45.25 -2.10
C GLN A 258 5.51 -44.11 -1.63
N ARG A 259 5.15 -42.84 -1.86
CA ARG A 259 5.85 -41.70 -1.25
C ARG A 259 5.30 -41.41 0.13
N GLU A 260 6.18 -41.31 1.11
CA GLU A 260 5.83 -40.81 2.43
C GLU A 260 5.80 -39.27 2.39
N TRP A 261 4.64 -38.69 2.69
CA TRP A 261 4.48 -37.23 2.78
C TRP A 261 4.92 -36.74 4.17
N LEU A 262 5.89 -35.83 4.20
CA LEU A 262 6.45 -35.24 5.41
C LEU A 262 6.02 -33.78 5.53
N LEU A 263 5.59 -33.38 6.74
CA LEU A 263 5.31 -32.00 7.11
C LEU A 263 6.57 -31.39 7.73
N GLN A 264 7.13 -30.33 7.14
CA GLN A 264 8.22 -29.57 7.74
C GLN A 264 7.66 -28.29 8.36
N GLU A 265 8.08 -27.99 9.59
CA GLU A 265 7.72 -26.78 10.33
C GLU A 265 8.95 -26.25 11.08
N ASP A 266 8.89 -25.00 11.53
CA ASP A 266 9.90 -24.44 12.42
C ASP A 266 9.76 -24.96 13.86
N ASN A 267 10.65 -24.50 14.75
CA ASN A 267 10.65 -24.90 16.15
C ASN A 267 9.85 -23.94 17.05
N ASP A 268 8.84 -23.25 16.52
CA ASP A 268 7.94 -22.43 17.31
C ASP A 268 7.25 -23.28 18.41
N PRO A 269 7.15 -22.76 19.65
CA PRO A 269 6.50 -23.49 20.74
C PRO A 269 5.06 -23.97 20.43
N SER A 270 4.32 -23.23 19.60
CA SER A 270 2.94 -23.58 19.21
C SER A 270 2.84 -24.85 18.36
N HIS A 271 3.89 -25.20 17.60
CA HIS A 271 3.94 -26.42 16.78
C HIS A 271 4.14 -27.69 17.60
N GLY A 272 4.54 -27.57 18.86
CA GLY A 272 4.67 -28.68 19.79
C GLY A 272 5.91 -29.55 19.55
N THR A 273 7.00 -28.99 19.03
CA THR A 273 8.24 -29.72 18.70
C THR A 273 9.07 -30.12 19.92
N LYS A 274 8.92 -29.43 21.06
CA LYS A 274 9.73 -29.63 22.27
C LYS A 274 9.18 -30.64 23.28
N SER A 275 7.91 -31.05 23.18
CA SER A 275 7.29 -31.97 24.13
C SER A 275 6.52 -33.08 23.43
N PHE A 276 6.61 -34.29 23.94
CA PHE A 276 5.93 -35.46 23.35
C PHE A 276 4.44 -35.56 23.70
N ASN A 277 3.95 -34.70 24.62
CA ASN A 277 2.60 -34.79 25.17
C ASN A 277 1.88 -33.43 25.09
N ASN A 278 1.72 -32.89 23.88
CA ASN A 278 1.00 -31.63 23.65
C ASN A 278 -0.12 -31.79 22.60
N VAL A 279 -1.04 -30.82 22.56
CA VAL A 279 -2.27 -30.89 21.74
C VAL A 279 -1.93 -30.97 20.24
N SER A 280 -0.96 -30.17 19.77
CA SER A 280 -0.52 -30.16 18.36
C SER A 280 0.07 -31.50 17.93
N ARG A 281 0.92 -32.08 18.77
CA ARG A 281 1.58 -33.36 18.50
C ARG A 281 0.57 -34.49 18.49
N LYS A 282 -0.33 -34.55 19.48
CA LYS A 282 -1.42 -35.54 19.51
C LYS A 282 -2.29 -35.48 18.27
N LEU A 283 -2.65 -34.27 17.81
CA LEU A 283 -3.48 -34.13 16.61
C LEU A 283 -2.74 -34.60 15.36
N LYS A 284 -1.43 -34.31 15.24
CA LYS A 284 -0.58 -34.82 14.15
C LYS A 284 -0.49 -36.35 14.18
N ASP A 285 -0.27 -36.93 15.36
CA ASP A 285 -0.17 -38.38 15.54
C ASP A 285 -1.49 -39.10 15.19
N VAL A 286 -2.64 -38.59 15.65
CA VAL A 286 -3.97 -39.15 15.34
C VAL A 286 -4.28 -39.08 13.84
N ASN A 287 -3.80 -38.05 13.15
CA ASN A 287 -3.99 -37.87 11.70
C ASN A 287 -2.86 -38.48 10.84
N TRP A 288 -1.98 -39.27 11.46
CA TRP A 288 -0.87 -39.95 10.78
C TRP A 288 0.07 -39.00 10.04
N ILE A 289 0.25 -37.77 10.53
CA ILE A 289 1.14 -36.77 9.93
C ILE A 289 2.56 -37.00 10.42
N ARG A 290 3.47 -37.34 9.51
CA ARG A 290 4.91 -37.45 9.82
C ARG A 290 5.56 -36.07 9.69
N THR A 291 6.25 -35.63 10.73
CA THR A 291 6.96 -34.34 10.74
C THR A 291 8.45 -34.52 10.43
N LEU A 292 9.00 -33.71 9.52
CA LEU A 292 10.44 -33.64 9.27
C LEU A 292 11.12 -32.93 10.45
N LEU A 293 12.21 -33.49 10.95
CA LEU A 293 13.03 -32.83 11.98
C LEU A 293 13.76 -31.64 11.34
N HIS A 294 13.41 -30.43 11.76
CA HIS A 294 14.02 -29.21 11.27
C HIS A 294 14.87 -28.55 12.38
N PRO A 295 16.14 -28.19 12.13
CA PRO A 295 16.97 -27.49 13.11
C PRO A 295 16.40 -26.12 13.47
N GLY A 296 16.58 -25.71 14.73
CA GLY A 296 16.19 -24.37 15.17
C GLY A 296 17.09 -23.29 14.55
N GLN A 297 16.53 -22.10 14.30
CA GLN A 297 17.24 -20.97 13.70
C GLN A 297 17.79 -21.24 12.29
N SER A 298 17.12 -22.11 11.51
CA SER A 298 17.55 -22.45 10.15
C SER A 298 16.52 -22.07 9.08
N PRO A 299 16.14 -20.78 8.96
CA PRO A 299 15.18 -20.33 7.94
C PRO A 299 15.69 -20.57 6.52
N ASP A 300 17.01 -20.57 6.31
CA ASP A 300 17.70 -20.89 5.05
C ASP A 300 17.44 -22.32 4.56
N LEU A 301 17.06 -23.23 5.46
CA LEU A 301 16.72 -24.62 5.15
C LEU A 301 15.21 -24.84 4.95
N ASN A 302 14.41 -23.77 4.93
CA ASN A 302 12.97 -23.82 4.66
C ASN A 302 12.65 -23.17 3.30
N PRO A 303 12.30 -23.96 2.26
CA PRO A 303 11.94 -23.42 0.95
C PRO A 303 10.76 -22.44 0.94
N GLN A 304 9.90 -22.46 1.97
CA GLN A 304 8.81 -21.49 2.11
C GLN A 304 9.32 -20.06 2.33
N GLU A 305 10.49 -19.90 2.93
CA GLU A 305 11.17 -18.59 3.06
C GLU A 305 11.63 -18.06 1.70
N GLY A 306 11.72 -18.92 0.67
CA GLY A 306 12.02 -18.54 -0.71
C GLY A 306 10.82 -18.06 -1.53
N THR A 307 9.68 -17.73 -0.91
CA THR A 307 8.48 -17.24 -1.61
C THR A 307 8.57 -15.74 -1.97
N ILE A 308 7.74 -15.30 -2.93
CA ILE A 308 7.85 -14.04 -3.71
C ILE A 308 7.65 -12.74 -2.88
N TRP A 309 7.59 -12.79 -1.55
CA TRP A 309 7.72 -11.61 -0.69
C TRP A 309 7.87 -12.05 0.78
N ASP A 310 9.05 -11.85 1.35
CA ASP A 310 9.36 -12.16 2.77
C ASP A 310 9.21 -10.93 3.69
N GLY A 311 8.75 -9.80 3.15
CA GLY A 311 8.64 -8.53 3.88
C GLY A 311 9.95 -7.80 4.11
N THR A 312 11.07 -8.31 3.59
CA THR A 312 12.39 -7.72 3.79
C THR A 312 12.69 -6.62 2.79
N LYS A 313 13.59 -5.71 3.19
CA LYS A 313 14.18 -4.72 2.28
C LYS A 313 14.89 -5.37 1.09
N GLN A 314 15.48 -6.55 1.28
CA GLN A 314 16.20 -7.27 0.23
C GLN A 314 15.25 -7.71 -0.88
N HIS A 315 14.14 -8.35 -0.52
CA HIS A 315 13.13 -8.75 -1.49
C HIS A 315 12.51 -7.54 -2.20
N LEU A 316 12.28 -6.44 -1.47
CA LEU A 316 11.79 -5.21 -2.09
C LEU A 316 12.80 -4.62 -3.09
N LYS A 317 14.10 -4.69 -2.82
CA LYS A 317 15.15 -4.31 -3.78
C LYS A 317 15.10 -5.18 -5.03
N GLU A 318 14.92 -6.49 -4.88
CA GLU A 318 14.82 -7.42 -6.01
C GLU A 318 13.63 -7.09 -6.92
N ILE A 319 12.46 -6.85 -6.34
CA ILE A 319 11.28 -6.39 -7.09
C ILE A 319 11.59 -5.10 -7.84
N LEU A 320 12.19 -4.10 -7.17
CA LEU A 320 12.52 -2.82 -7.78
C LEU A 320 13.56 -2.96 -8.91
N VAL A 321 14.53 -3.86 -8.77
CA VAL A 321 15.52 -4.16 -9.82
C VAL A 321 14.84 -4.85 -11.01
N GLN A 322 13.92 -5.78 -10.78
CA GLN A 322 13.14 -6.44 -11.84
C GLN A 322 12.24 -5.46 -12.58
N GLU A 323 11.48 -4.64 -11.85
CA GLU A 323 10.64 -3.57 -12.41
C GLU A 323 11.49 -2.56 -13.18
N TRP A 324 12.65 -2.16 -12.64
CA TRP A 324 13.59 -1.32 -13.35
C TRP A 324 14.02 -1.99 -14.64
N ALA A 325 14.42 -3.26 -14.62
CA ALA A 325 14.88 -4.00 -15.80
C ALA A 325 13.83 -4.05 -16.93
N MET A 326 12.54 -4.15 -16.59
CA MET A 326 11.45 -4.15 -17.57
C MET A 326 11.29 -2.83 -18.34
N ILE A 327 11.70 -1.69 -17.76
CA ILE A 327 11.65 -0.40 -18.45
C ILE A 327 12.58 -0.41 -19.67
N THR A 328 12.03 -0.22 -20.85
CA THR A 328 12.79 -0.31 -22.09
C THR A 328 13.47 1.02 -22.45
N LEU A 329 14.58 0.95 -23.19
CA LEU A 329 15.21 2.15 -23.76
C LEU A 329 14.25 2.93 -24.67
N THR A 330 13.31 2.26 -25.34
CA THR A 330 12.29 2.90 -26.17
C THR A 330 11.37 3.79 -25.35
N GLU A 331 10.96 3.36 -24.16
CA GLU A 331 10.15 4.16 -23.25
C GLU A 331 10.92 5.38 -22.73
N ILE A 332 12.20 5.21 -22.39
CA ILE A 332 13.09 6.30 -21.97
C ILE A 332 13.25 7.33 -23.10
N ARG A 333 13.52 6.89 -24.33
CA ARG A 333 13.61 7.78 -25.50
C ARG A 333 12.30 8.53 -25.75
N ARG A 334 11.16 7.86 -25.59
CA ARG A 334 9.84 8.51 -25.68
C ARG A 334 9.67 9.60 -24.63
N LEU A 335 10.21 9.42 -23.42
CA LEU A 335 10.20 10.46 -22.38
C LEU A 335 11.13 11.63 -22.75
N ILE A 336 12.37 11.36 -23.16
CA ILE A 336 13.36 12.38 -23.54
C ILE A 336 12.87 13.20 -24.75
N SER A 337 12.25 12.56 -25.75
CA SER A 337 11.71 13.25 -26.94
C SER A 337 10.65 14.30 -26.62
N LYS A 338 10.02 14.22 -25.44
CA LYS A 338 9.02 15.21 -24.99
C LYS A 338 9.66 16.45 -24.36
N MET A 339 10.95 16.44 -24.06
CA MET A 339 11.64 17.55 -23.36
C MET A 339 11.48 18.91 -24.05
N PRO A 340 11.69 19.06 -25.38
CA PRO A 340 11.47 20.34 -26.06
C PRO A 340 10.04 20.88 -25.85
N SER A 341 9.04 20.02 -26.02
CA SER A 341 7.64 20.39 -25.81
C SER A 341 7.35 20.77 -24.35
N ARG A 342 8.00 20.13 -23.37
CA ARG A 342 7.87 20.47 -21.96
C ARG A 342 8.52 21.81 -21.66
N CYS A 343 9.70 22.09 -22.19
CA CYS A 343 10.36 23.39 -22.07
C CYS A 343 9.49 24.52 -22.64
N LYS A 344 8.86 24.29 -23.79
CA LYS A 344 7.87 25.24 -24.37
C LYS A 344 6.69 25.49 -23.43
N GLN A 345 6.11 24.43 -22.87
CA GLN A 345 5.01 24.57 -21.91
C GLN A 345 5.45 25.33 -20.65
N LEU A 346 6.68 25.11 -20.17
CA LEU A 346 7.24 25.79 -19.00
C LEU A 346 7.35 27.30 -19.21
N ALA A 347 7.78 27.69 -20.41
CA ALA A 347 7.88 29.09 -20.83
C ALA A 347 6.51 29.77 -20.88
N THR A 348 5.47 29.06 -21.34
CA THR A 348 4.10 29.61 -21.45
C THR A 348 3.31 29.60 -20.15
N ASN A 349 3.58 28.67 -19.24
CA ASN A 349 2.79 28.45 -18.01
C ASN A 349 3.37 29.22 -16.80
N GLY A 350 4.20 30.24 -17.01
CA GLY A 350 4.76 31.07 -15.94
C GLY A 350 5.59 30.29 -14.90
N GLY A 351 6.21 29.17 -15.30
CA GLY A 351 7.07 28.38 -14.42
C GLY A 351 6.33 27.42 -13.48
N GLU A 352 5.01 27.28 -13.62
CA GLU A 352 4.21 26.34 -12.84
C GLU A 352 4.55 24.86 -13.12
N ALA A 353 4.02 23.97 -12.29
CA ALA A 353 4.21 22.54 -12.46
C ALA A 353 3.54 22.03 -13.77
N ILE A 354 4.33 21.44 -14.67
CA ILE A 354 3.83 20.77 -15.87
C ILE A 354 3.39 19.36 -15.50
N ARG A 355 2.13 19.05 -15.79
CA ARG A 355 1.51 17.76 -15.48
C ARG A 355 1.12 17.08 -16.78
N SER A 356 1.44 15.80 -16.91
CA SER A 356 1.00 14.99 -18.05
C SER A 356 0.66 13.59 -17.59
N GLU A 357 -0.08 12.83 -18.37
CA GLU A 357 -0.51 11.48 -17.97
C GLU A 357 0.65 10.54 -17.64
N HIS A 358 1.82 10.77 -18.26
CA HIS A 358 3.02 9.97 -18.07
C HIS A 358 4.06 10.58 -17.10
N TRP A 359 3.77 11.71 -16.46
CA TRP A 359 4.71 12.42 -15.57
C TRP A 359 4.03 12.98 -14.31
#